data_AF-A0A9P6RQQ2-F1
#
_entry.id   AF-A0A9P6RQQ2-F1
#
_cell.length_a   1.000
_cell.length_b   1.000
_cell.length_c   1.000
_cell.angle_alpha   90.00
_cell.angle_beta   90.00
_cell.angle_gamma   90.00
#
_symmetry.space_group_name_H-M   'P 1'
#
loop_
_entity.id
_entity.type
_entity.pdbx_description
1 polymer ?
#
loop_
_entity_poly.entity_id
_entity_poly.type
_entity_poly.pdbx_seq_one_letter_code
_entity_poly.pdbx_strand_id
1 'polypeptide(L)'
;MATFNATSTSPLGYGSIQAPRIDLSKPRFDQSTYLGRVRHFIQVTSPLNLLVTDRGLEDAKTLISDYKAGKITGFVEPSKLWRAKEICDSTLHPDTGKPIFMPFRMSCFVPTNLLVAVGMLMPNPSVKSIIFWQWTNQSVNVAFNYANANKTIEMNHKETAFAYMSAVTTSCFLAVGLNQLVPRMTSISPGMRVILSRLVPFAAVAAAGTLNVFLMRGKEISEGIDVYDHEGKSVGKSQKAGLSAITQVAISRVLTNFPILTIPPLVLAQWEKTTWSQQYPRAIVPLNLAVITLCLMTALPLAIAAFPQYANVSVKTLEERFWDLKDSKGEHIETLTYNKGL
;
A
#
# COMPACT_ATOMS: atom_id res chain seq x y z
N MET A 1 -74.11 15.29 -38.57
CA MET A 1 -73.95 15.66 -37.15
C MET A 1 -73.62 14.39 -36.39
N ALA A 2 -72.34 14.11 -36.20
CA ALA A 2 -71.86 13.02 -35.36
C ALA A 2 -70.61 13.54 -34.64
N THR A 3 -70.68 13.54 -33.33
CA THR A 3 -69.82 14.21 -32.36
C THR A 3 -68.48 13.49 -32.19
N PHE A 4 -67.39 14.26 -32.21
CA PHE A 4 -66.04 13.83 -31.83
C PHE A 4 -65.96 13.71 -30.30
N ASN A 5 -65.70 12.51 -29.78
CA ASN A 5 -65.21 12.32 -28.41
C ASN A 5 -63.72 11.97 -28.49
N ALA A 6 -62.88 12.93 -28.10
CA ALA A 6 -61.44 12.74 -27.94
C ALA A 6 -61.18 12.05 -26.59
N THR A 7 -60.77 10.79 -26.64
CA THR A 7 -60.25 10.03 -25.49
C THR A 7 -58.91 10.62 -25.05
N SER A 8 -58.86 11.09 -23.81
CA SER A 8 -57.68 11.62 -23.15
C SER A 8 -56.61 10.53 -22.97
N THR A 9 -55.45 10.72 -23.59
CA THR A 9 -54.24 9.94 -23.32
C THR A 9 -53.62 10.42 -22.02
N SER A 10 -53.62 9.55 -21.01
CA SER A 10 -52.89 9.75 -19.76
C SER A 10 -51.38 9.83 -20.03
N PRO A 11 -50.63 10.79 -19.44
CA PRO A 11 -49.19 10.82 -19.60
C PRO A 11 -48.57 9.65 -18.84
N LEU A 12 -47.79 8.84 -19.57
CA LEU A 12 -46.93 7.78 -19.02
C LEU A 12 -46.03 8.39 -17.95
N GLY A 13 -46.22 7.95 -16.70
CA GLY A 13 -45.31 8.25 -15.60
C GLY A 13 -43.96 7.63 -15.89
N TYR A 14 -42.98 8.46 -16.25
CA TYR A 14 -41.58 8.09 -16.16
C TYR A 14 -41.24 7.93 -14.68
N GLY A 15 -41.37 6.70 -14.18
CA GLY A 15 -40.73 6.30 -12.93
C GLY A 15 -39.24 6.55 -13.11
N SER A 16 -38.71 7.52 -12.37
CA SER A 16 -37.27 7.76 -12.29
C SER A 16 -36.62 6.48 -11.79
N ILE A 17 -35.88 5.79 -12.67
CA ILE A 17 -34.96 4.74 -12.27
C ILE A 17 -33.87 5.46 -11.47
N GLN A 18 -34.10 5.67 -10.17
CA GLN A 18 -33.07 6.14 -9.26
C GLN A 18 -31.98 5.08 -9.28
N ALA A 19 -30.83 5.43 -9.87
CA ALA A 19 -29.64 4.60 -9.77
C ALA A 19 -29.40 4.27 -8.29
N PRO A 20 -29.07 3.01 -7.95
CA PRO A 20 -28.90 2.61 -6.57
C PRO A 20 -27.88 3.52 -5.88
N ARG A 21 -28.24 4.00 -4.67
CA ARG A 21 -27.41 4.90 -3.87
C ARG A 21 -26.03 4.29 -3.70
N ILE A 22 -24.99 5.07 -4.00
CA ILE A 22 -23.60 4.62 -3.92
C ILE A 22 -23.26 4.36 -2.45
N ASP A 23 -22.82 3.14 -2.15
CA ASP A 23 -22.32 2.79 -0.82
C ASP A 23 -20.88 3.30 -0.63
N LEU A 24 -20.75 4.46 0.01
CA LEU A 24 -19.45 5.07 0.32
C LEU A 24 -18.71 4.40 1.49
N SER A 25 -19.31 3.41 2.16
CA SER A 25 -18.60 2.59 3.16
C SER A 25 -17.63 1.60 2.51
N LYS A 26 -17.89 1.23 1.24
CA LYS A 26 -17.06 0.31 0.47
C LYS A 26 -16.10 1.06 -0.46
N PRO A 27 -14.96 0.44 -0.82
CA PRO A 27 -14.09 0.95 -1.87
C PRO A 27 -14.83 1.04 -3.21
N ARG A 28 -14.44 2.01 -4.05
CA ARG A 28 -15.00 2.21 -5.40
C ARG A 28 -14.90 0.98 -6.29
N PHE A 29 -13.79 0.27 -6.16
CA PHE A 29 -13.48 -0.90 -6.97
C PHE A 29 -13.54 -2.15 -6.11
N ASP A 30 -13.96 -3.25 -6.73
CA ASP A 30 -14.05 -4.55 -6.08
C ASP A 30 -12.68 -5.03 -5.60
N GLN A 31 -12.53 -5.15 -4.28
CA GLN A 31 -11.29 -5.59 -3.65
C GLN A 31 -11.07 -7.11 -3.74
N SER A 32 -12.08 -7.89 -4.14
CA SER A 32 -11.93 -9.33 -4.40
C SER A 32 -11.04 -9.58 -5.63
N THR A 33 -11.15 -8.72 -6.64
CA THR A 33 -10.35 -8.80 -7.87
C THR A 33 -9.01 -8.10 -7.75
N TYR A 34 -7.95 -8.69 -8.33
CA TYR A 34 -6.62 -8.08 -8.36
C TYR A 34 -6.65 -6.69 -9.02
N LEU A 35 -7.28 -6.57 -10.19
CA LEU A 35 -7.34 -5.32 -10.93
C LEU A 35 -8.13 -4.23 -10.18
N GLY A 36 -9.18 -4.60 -9.44
CA GLY A 36 -9.91 -3.67 -8.59
C GLY A 36 -9.06 -3.15 -7.43
N ARG A 37 -8.24 -4.00 -6.79
CA ARG A 37 -7.25 -3.58 -5.79
C ARG A 37 -6.21 -2.62 -6.38
N VAL A 38 -5.65 -2.93 -7.55
CA VAL A 38 -4.67 -2.07 -8.23
C VAL A 38 -5.27 -0.68 -8.48
N ARG A 39 -6.48 -0.60 -9.05
CA ARG A 39 -7.15 0.69 -9.32
C ARG A 39 -7.43 1.48 -8.05
N HIS A 40 -7.77 0.79 -6.95
CA HIS A 40 -7.96 1.42 -5.65
C HIS A 40 -6.67 2.07 -5.13
N PHE A 41 -5.54 1.34 -5.14
CA PHE A 41 -4.28 1.87 -4.66
C PHE A 41 -3.75 3.01 -5.55
N ILE A 42 -3.93 2.95 -6.87
CA ILE A 42 -3.59 4.06 -7.78
C ILE A 42 -4.30 5.36 -7.37
N GLN A 43 -5.58 5.28 -7.00
CA GLN A 43 -6.35 6.45 -6.56
C GLN A 43 -5.87 6.98 -5.21
N VAL A 44 -5.68 6.10 -4.23
CA VAL A 44 -5.31 6.49 -2.86
C VAL A 44 -3.90 7.07 -2.80
N THR A 45 -2.96 6.55 -3.59
CA THR A 45 -1.56 7.02 -3.62
C THR A 45 -1.31 8.10 -4.68
N SER A 46 -2.35 8.65 -5.29
CA SER A 46 -2.21 9.65 -6.35
C SER A 46 -1.59 10.94 -5.79
N PRO A 47 -0.43 11.39 -6.31
CA PRO A 47 0.19 12.63 -5.86
C PRO A 47 -0.60 13.87 -6.29
N LEU A 48 -1.53 13.74 -7.25
CA LEU A 48 -2.42 14.84 -7.66
C LEU A 48 -3.31 15.32 -6.52
N ASN A 49 -3.56 14.47 -5.52
CA ASN A 49 -4.34 14.84 -4.34
C ASN A 49 -3.60 15.83 -3.43
N LEU A 50 -2.28 16.01 -3.61
CA LEU A 50 -1.51 17.06 -2.94
C LEU A 50 -1.82 18.47 -3.47
N LEU A 51 -2.35 18.58 -4.68
CA LEU A 51 -2.73 19.87 -5.27
C LEU A 51 -4.08 20.38 -4.77
N VAL A 52 -4.78 19.59 -3.94
CA VAL A 52 -6.07 19.96 -3.36
C VAL A 52 -5.85 20.92 -2.20
N THR A 53 -6.54 22.06 -2.25
CA THR A 53 -6.49 23.09 -1.20
C THR A 53 -7.33 22.67 0.01
N ASP A 54 -7.09 23.31 1.16
CA ASP A 54 -7.87 23.05 2.37
C ASP A 54 -9.37 23.30 2.17
N ARG A 55 -9.73 24.29 1.33
CA ARG A 55 -11.13 24.53 0.91
C ARG A 55 -11.70 23.34 0.16
N GLY A 56 -10.97 22.82 -0.84
CA GLY A 56 -11.40 21.64 -1.59
C GLY A 56 -11.54 20.38 -0.73
N LEU A 57 -10.75 20.25 0.34
CA LEU A 57 -10.88 19.17 1.31
C LEU A 57 -12.15 19.33 2.17
N GLU A 58 -12.47 20.53 2.65
CA GLU A 58 -13.70 20.79 3.41
C GLU A 58 -14.95 20.63 2.54
N ASP A 59 -14.90 21.04 1.28
CA ASP A 59 -15.98 20.81 0.31
C ASP A 59 -16.21 19.30 0.11
N ALA A 60 -15.14 18.52 -0.05
CA ALA A 60 -15.22 17.06 -0.18
C ALA A 60 -15.80 16.40 1.08
N LYS A 61 -15.37 16.83 2.27
CA LYS A 61 -15.92 16.34 3.55
C LYS A 61 -17.41 16.64 3.68
N THR A 62 -17.80 17.88 3.38
CA THR A 62 -19.19 18.34 3.45
C THR A 62 -20.06 17.52 2.51
N LEU A 63 -19.60 17.34 1.26
CA LEU A 63 -20.31 16.54 0.27
C LEU A 63 -20.52 15.08 0.73
N ILE A 64 -19.50 14.43 1.28
CA ILE A 64 -19.64 13.05 1.79
C ILE A 64 -20.57 13.01 3.01
N SER A 65 -20.44 13.97 3.93
CA SER A 65 -21.25 14.03 5.15
C SER A 65 -22.72 14.23 4.81
N ASP A 66 -23.04 15.19 3.96
CA ASP A 66 -24.41 15.48 3.53
C ASP A 66 -24.99 14.34 2.68
N TYR A 67 -24.17 13.71 1.83
CA TYR A 67 -24.58 12.51 1.09
C TYR A 67 -24.90 11.36 2.03
N LYS A 68 -24.09 11.08 3.06
CA LYS A 68 -24.34 10.03 4.05
C LYS A 68 -25.58 10.32 4.90
N ALA A 69 -25.74 11.58 5.31
CA ALA A 69 -26.88 12.06 6.09
C ALA A 69 -28.21 12.11 5.30
N GLY A 70 -28.18 11.90 3.97
CA GLY A 70 -29.37 11.94 3.12
C GLY A 70 -29.91 13.36 2.91
N LYS A 71 -29.12 14.39 3.20
CA LYS A 71 -29.51 15.80 3.00
C LYS A 71 -29.52 16.20 1.53
N ILE A 72 -28.84 15.45 0.68
CA ILE A 72 -28.81 15.71 -0.76
C ILE A 72 -30.02 15.05 -1.42
N THR A 73 -31.00 15.87 -1.78
CA THR A 73 -32.28 15.46 -2.37
C THR A 73 -32.25 15.39 -3.90
N GLY A 74 -31.19 15.89 -4.54
CA GLY A 74 -30.99 15.88 -6.00
C GLY A 74 -30.01 14.81 -6.49
N PHE A 75 -29.94 14.62 -7.80
CA PHE A 75 -28.96 13.74 -8.44
C PHE A 75 -27.54 14.30 -8.24
N VAL A 76 -26.67 13.52 -7.60
CA VAL A 76 -25.24 13.81 -7.55
C VAL A 76 -24.53 12.90 -8.54
N GLU A 77 -23.71 13.51 -9.37
CA GLU A 77 -22.89 12.78 -10.33
C GLU A 77 -21.95 11.81 -9.60
N PRO A 78 -21.95 10.50 -9.95
CA PRO A 78 -21.10 9.50 -9.31
C PRO A 78 -19.61 9.86 -9.29
N SER A 79 -19.11 10.51 -10.36
CA SER A 79 -17.72 10.94 -10.49
C SER A 79 -17.32 11.91 -9.38
N LYS A 80 -18.19 12.85 -9.01
CA LYS A 80 -17.95 13.85 -7.96
C LYS A 80 -17.93 13.22 -6.57
N LEU A 81 -18.85 12.28 -6.30
CA LEU A 81 -18.86 11.53 -5.04
C LEU A 81 -17.58 10.71 -4.88
N TRP A 82 -17.17 10.00 -5.94
CA TRP A 82 -15.94 9.22 -5.90
C TRP A 82 -14.70 10.08 -5.77
N ARG A 83 -14.66 11.25 -6.41
CA ARG A 83 -13.55 12.20 -6.28
C ARG A 83 -13.46 12.77 -4.86
N ALA A 84 -14.59 13.16 -4.27
CA ALA A 84 -14.62 13.62 -2.88
C ALA A 84 -14.15 12.53 -1.92
N LYS A 85 -14.63 11.29 -2.12
CA LYS A 85 -14.16 10.13 -1.35
C LYS A 85 -12.66 9.89 -1.50
N GLU A 86 -12.12 9.96 -2.71
CA GLU A 86 -10.68 9.83 -2.95
C GLU A 86 -9.86 10.90 -2.20
N ILE A 87 -10.32 12.15 -2.20
CA ILE A 87 -9.66 13.26 -1.49
C ILE A 87 -9.67 13.00 0.02
N CYS A 88 -10.82 12.59 0.57
CA CYS A 88 -10.94 12.26 1.98
C CYS A 88 -10.09 11.05 2.36
N ASP A 89 -10.17 9.95 1.61
CA ASP A 89 -9.44 8.70 1.88
C ASP A 89 -7.91 8.87 1.76
N SER A 90 -7.42 9.79 0.92
CA SER A 90 -5.98 10.03 0.76
C SER A 90 -5.40 11.06 1.73
N THR A 91 -6.24 11.87 2.38
CA THR A 91 -5.82 13.01 3.22
C THR A 91 -6.18 12.84 4.69
N LEU A 92 -7.31 12.22 4.99
CA LEU A 92 -7.85 12.08 6.33
C LEU A 92 -7.53 10.70 6.90
N HIS A 93 -7.31 10.66 8.20
CA HIS A 93 -7.23 9.40 8.91
C HIS A 93 -8.62 8.73 8.97
N PRO A 94 -8.75 7.43 8.65
CA PRO A 94 -10.05 6.75 8.60
C PRO A 94 -10.80 6.80 9.94
N ASP A 95 -10.10 6.60 11.06
CA ASP A 95 -10.75 6.55 12.38
C ASP A 95 -11.03 7.93 13.00
N THR A 96 -10.14 8.90 12.82
CA THR A 96 -10.27 10.21 13.51
C THR A 96 -10.91 11.28 12.63
N GLY A 97 -10.97 11.07 11.31
CA GLY A 97 -11.41 12.06 10.34
C GLY A 97 -10.52 13.31 10.24
N LYS A 98 -9.38 13.33 10.95
CA LYS A 98 -8.44 14.46 10.96
C LYS A 98 -7.43 14.33 9.82
N PRO A 99 -6.98 15.45 9.22
CA PRO A 99 -5.93 15.42 8.21
C PRO A 99 -4.63 14.83 8.76
N ILE A 100 -4.04 13.90 8.03
CA ILE A 100 -2.71 13.38 8.31
C ILE A 100 -1.68 14.45 7.94
N PHE A 101 -0.57 14.51 8.70
CA PHE A 101 0.53 15.44 8.41
C PHE A 101 1.08 15.18 7.00
N MET A 102 1.23 16.25 6.20
CA MET A 102 1.37 16.18 4.74
C MET A 102 2.42 15.17 4.24
N PRO A 103 3.68 15.15 4.74
CA PRO A 103 4.70 14.20 4.30
C PRO A 103 4.34 12.71 4.46
N PHE A 104 3.38 12.39 5.33
CA PHE A 104 2.96 11.03 5.67
C PHE A 104 1.54 10.70 5.19
N ARG A 105 0.89 11.60 4.43
CA ARG A 105 -0.36 11.30 3.72
C ARG A 105 -0.09 10.25 2.64
N MET A 106 -1.08 9.40 2.36
CA MET A 106 -0.94 8.40 1.30
C MET A 106 -0.66 9.03 -0.07
N SER A 107 -1.16 10.24 -0.34
CA SER A 107 -0.83 11.02 -1.54
C SER A 107 0.64 11.48 -1.62
N CYS A 108 1.32 11.63 -0.48
CA CYS A 108 2.75 11.94 -0.39
C CYS A 108 3.64 10.69 -0.45
N PHE A 109 3.09 9.49 -0.48
CA PHE A 109 3.88 8.26 -0.46
C PHE A 109 4.90 8.21 -1.60
N VAL A 110 4.45 8.47 -2.84
CA VAL A 110 5.34 8.46 -4.01
C VAL A 110 6.40 9.57 -3.94
N PRO A 111 6.05 10.86 -3.71
CA PRO A 111 7.06 11.92 -3.57
C PRO A 111 8.09 11.68 -2.46
N THR A 112 7.65 11.25 -1.28
CA THR A 112 8.55 11.03 -0.15
C THR A 112 9.49 9.86 -0.42
N ASN A 113 8.97 8.73 -0.94
CA ASN A 113 9.81 7.58 -1.28
C ASN A 113 10.71 7.84 -2.49
N LEU A 114 10.31 8.69 -3.44
CA LEU A 114 11.16 9.12 -4.54
C LEU A 114 12.43 9.81 -4.02
N LEU A 115 12.29 10.75 -3.10
CA LEU A 115 13.42 11.46 -2.50
C LEU A 115 14.40 10.49 -1.83
N VAL A 116 13.88 9.55 -1.04
CA VAL A 116 14.68 8.54 -0.35
C VAL A 116 15.38 7.62 -1.35
N ALA A 117 14.65 7.08 -2.34
CA ALA A 117 15.20 6.16 -3.32
C ALA A 117 16.29 6.83 -4.18
N VAL A 118 16.10 8.08 -4.61
CA VAL A 118 17.13 8.85 -5.32
C VAL A 118 18.40 8.98 -4.48
N GLY A 119 18.23 9.28 -3.19
CA GLY A 119 19.34 9.38 -2.25
C GLY A 119 20.12 8.07 -2.08
N MET A 120 19.39 6.96 -1.93
CA MET A 120 19.96 5.62 -1.81
C MET A 120 20.67 5.12 -3.08
N LEU A 121 20.26 5.62 -4.24
CA LEU A 121 20.77 5.21 -5.55
C LEU A 121 21.77 6.21 -6.14
N MET A 122 22.27 7.16 -5.33
CA MET A 122 23.33 8.06 -5.77
C MET A 122 24.61 7.31 -6.14
N PRO A 123 25.30 7.71 -7.23
CA PRO A 123 26.55 7.07 -7.62
C PRO A 123 27.65 7.33 -6.59
N ASN A 124 28.50 6.33 -6.36
CA ASN A 124 29.66 6.40 -5.46
C ASN A 124 29.34 6.97 -4.06
N PRO A 125 28.40 6.38 -3.31
CA PRO A 125 27.99 6.93 -2.02
C PRO A 125 29.09 6.75 -0.97
N SER A 126 29.31 7.77 -0.14
CA SER A 126 30.15 7.64 1.05
C SER A 126 29.44 6.80 2.11
N VAL A 127 30.19 6.19 3.04
CA VAL A 127 29.61 5.44 4.17
C VAL A 127 28.61 6.28 4.97
N LYS A 128 28.91 7.58 5.17
CA LYS A 128 28.00 8.53 5.83
C LYS A 128 26.70 8.69 5.07
N SER A 129 26.77 8.82 3.74
CA SER A 129 25.59 8.91 2.86
C SER A 129 24.75 7.63 2.93
N ILE A 130 25.39 6.45 2.89
CA ILE A 130 24.71 5.15 3.01
C ILE A 130 23.93 5.07 4.33
N ILE A 131 24.58 5.37 5.45
CA ILE A 131 23.95 5.35 6.77
C ILE A 131 22.78 6.34 6.83
N PHE A 132 22.99 7.57 6.35
CA PHE A 132 21.97 8.60 6.34
C PHE A 132 20.72 8.14 5.59
N TRP A 133 20.86 7.69 4.34
CA TRP A 133 19.70 7.32 3.53
C TRP A 133 19.02 6.04 4.01
N GLN A 134 19.75 5.08 4.58
CA GLN A 134 19.16 3.89 5.19
C GLN A 134 18.35 4.25 6.45
N TRP A 135 18.90 5.13 7.30
CA TRP A 135 18.20 5.67 8.44
C TRP A 135 16.95 6.46 8.02
N THR A 136 17.07 7.35 7.03
CA THR A 136 15.94 8.12 6.49
C THR A 136 14.86 7.18 5.95
N ASN A 137 15.24 6.15 5.20
CA ASN A 137 14.28 5.16 4.66
C ASN A 137 13.48 4.47 5.77
N GLN A 138 14.15 3.94 6.81
CA GLN A 138 13.46 3.29 7.93
C GLN A 138 12.61 4.29 8.74
N SER A 139 13.09 5.53 8.93
CA SER A 139 12.36 6.58 9.64
C SER A 139 11.07 6.96 8.90
N VAL A 140 11.15 7.15 7.59
CA VAL A 140 10.01 7.43 6.72
C VAL A 140 9.01 6.28 6.78
N ASN A 141 9.46 5.03 6.66
CA ASN A 141 8.58 3.85 6.76
C ASN A 141 7.85 3.77 8.11
N VAL A 142 8.54 4.00 9.22
CA VAL A 142 7.90 4.03 10.56
C VAL A 142 6.94 5.19 10.70
N ALA A 143 7.29 6.38 10.21
CA ALA A 143 6.42 7.54 10.27
C ALA A 143 5.14 7.36 9.42
N PHE A 144 5.24 6.81 8.21
CA PHE A 144 4.09 6.44 7.40
C PHE A 144 3.21 5.43 8.11
N ASN A 145 3.79 4.36 8.65
CA ASN A 145 3.04 3.35 9.39
C ASN A 145 2.34 3.96 10.60
N TYR A 146 3.02 4.78 11.41
CA TYR A 146 2.43 5.41 12.59
C TYR A 146 1.32 6.42 12.26
N ALA A 147 1.49 7.18 11.17
CA ALA A 147 0.53 8.18 10.72
C ALA A 147 -0.74 7.56 10.11
N ASN A 148 -0.64 6.35 9.54
CA ASN A 148 -1.73 5.64 8.88
C ASN A 148 -2.21 4.40 9.66
N ALA A 149 -1.66 4.14 10.84
CA ALA A 149 -2.05 3.02 11.69
C ALA A 149 -3.46 3.22 12.27
N ASN A 150 -4.21 2.14 12.34
CA ASN A 150 -5.53 2.12 12.97
C ASN A 150 -5.42 2.58 14.45
N LYS A 151 -6.21 3.58 14.85
CA LYS A 151 -6.18 4.19 16.19
C LYS A 151 -6.96 3.40 17.23
N THR A 152 -7.69 2.38 16.83
CA THR A 152 -8.43 1.49 17.75
C THR A 152 -7.53 0.45 18.43
N ILE A 153 -6.30 0.25 17.94
CA ILE A 153 -5.30 -0.62 18.55
C ILE A 153 -4.16 0.28 19.04
N GLU A 154 -3.99 0.42 20.35
CA GLU A 154 -2.86 1.19 20.90
C GLU A 154 -1.54 0.52 20.52
N MET A 155 -0.77 1.17 19.64
CA MET A 155 0.59 0.73 19.36
C MET A 155 1.45 0.89 20.60
N ASN A 156 1.98 -0.22 21.13
CA ASN A 156 2.94 -0.17 22.22
C ASN A 156 4.19 0.60 21.75
N HIS A 157 4.41 1.79 22.30
CA HIS A 157 5.54 2.65 21.94
C HIS A 157 6.89 1.95 22.11
N LYS A 158 7.01 1.05 23.10
CA LYS A 158 8.24 0.27 23.33
C LYS A 158 8.51 -0.73 22.21
N GLU A 159 7.48 -1.45 21.76
CA GLU A 159 7.58 -2.41 20.65
C GLU A 159 7.91 -1.68 19.34
N THR A 160 7.26 -0.54 19.10
CA THR A 160 7.51 0.30 17.92
C THR A 160 8.94 0.85 17.92
N ALA A 161 9.41 1.37 19.05
CA ALA A 161 10.77 1.88 19.19
C ALA A 161 11.80 0.77 18.99
N PHE A 162 11.58 -0.40 19.61
CA PHE A 162 12.46 -1.55 19.45
C PHE A 162 12.54 -2.00 17.98
N ALA A 163 11.39 -2.23 17.34
CA ALA A 163 11.34 -2.66 15.94
C ALA A 163 11.95 -1.62 14.98
N TYR A 164 11.81 -0.32 15.28
CA TYR A 164 12.47 0.75 14.53
C TYR A 164 13.98 0.72 14.69
N MET A 165 14.50 0.67 15.93
CA MET A 165 15.95 0.60 16.17
C MET A 165 16.55 -0.64 15.53
N SER A 166 15.92 -1.82 15.69
CA SER A 166 16.36 -3.05 15.04
C SER A 166 16.37 -2.94 13.52
N ALA A 167 15.36 -2.32 12.92
CA ALA A 167 15.31 -2.10 11.48
C ALA A 167 16.42 -1.15 11.01
N VAL A 168 16.62 -0.01 11.66
CA VAL A 168 17.69 0.96 11.34
C VAL A 168 19.06 0.30 11.46
N THR A 169 19.34 -0.37 12.58
CA THR A 169 20.62 -1.03 12.81
C THR A 169 20.87 -2.11 11.75
N THR A 170 19.87 -2.93 11.43
CA THR A 170 19.99 -3.98 10.40
C THR A 170 20.21 -3.38 9.01
N SER A 171 19.44 -2.36 8.64
CA SER A 171 19.55 -1.68 7.34
C SER A 171 20.92 -1.05 7.16
N CYS A 172 21.41 -0.31 8.16
CA CYS A 172 22.72 0.33 8.13
C CYS A 172 23.86 -0.70 8.15
N PHE A 173 23.77 -1.73 9.01
CA PHE A 173 24.78 -2.79 9.10
C PHE A 173 24.93 -3.53 7.76
N LEU A 174 23.83 -3.99 7.18
CA LEU A 174 23.86 -4.69 5.90
C LEU A 174 24.31 -3.77 4.77
N ALA A 175 23.80 -2.54 4.71
CA ALA A 175 24.17 -1.62 3.63
C ALA A 175 25.66 -1.27 3.67
N VAL A 176 26.22 -0.97 4.85
CA VAL A 176 27.65 -0.67 4.99
C VAL A 176 28.50 -1.92 4.78
N GLY A 177 28.13 -3.03 5.42
CA GLY A 177 28.85 -4.30 5.31
C GLY A 177 28.93 -4.80 3.88
N LEU A 178 27.80 -4.87 3.17
CA LEU A 178 27.77 -5.33 1.78
C LEU A 178 28.46 -4.35 0.83
N ASN A 179 28.34 -3.03 1.03
CA ASN A 179 29.08 -2.06 0.21
C ASN A 179 30.61 -2.16 0.37
N GLN A 180 31.11 -2.63 1.51
CA GLN A 180 32.54 -2.86 1.73
C GLN A 180 33.00 -4.25 1.29
N LEU A 181 32.14 -5.27 1.43
CA LEU A 181 32.48 -6.66 1.14
C LEU A 181 32.37 -6.99 -0.35
N VAL A 182 31.31 -6.54 -1.05
CA VAL A 182 31.10 -6.86 -2.47
C VAL A 182 32.29 -6.44 -3.33
N PRO A 183 32.90 -5.25 -3.12
CA PRO A 183 34.11 -4.88 -3.83
C PRO A 183 35.37 -5.69 -3.45
N ARG A 184 35.38 -6.46 -2.37
CA ARG A 184 36.55 -7.26 -2.00
C ARG A 184 36.47 -8.70 -2.50
N MET A 185 35.32 -9.11 -3.05
CA MET A 185 35.13 -10.44 -3.60
C MET A 185 35.86 -10.57 -4.95
N THR A 186 37.02 -11.23 -4.94
CA THR A 186 37.86 -11.49 -6.13
C THR A 186 37.42 -12.73 -6.89
N SER A 187 36.63 -13.63 -6.29
CA SER A 187 36.10 -14.84 -6.94
C SER A 187 34.96 -14.57 -7.93
N ILE A 188 34.50 -13.32 -8.07
CA ILE A 188 33.35 -12.95 -8.89
C ILE A 188 33.81 -12.09 -10.08
N SER A 189 33.16 -12.26 -11.25
CA SER A 189 33.50 -11.48 -12.45
C SER A 189 33.31 -9.97 -12.22
N PRO A 190 34.11 -9.10 -12.87
CA PRO A 190 34.01 -7.64 -12.70
C PRO A 190 32.60 -7.09 -12.97
N GLY A 191 31.91 -7.63 -13.99
CA GLY A 191 30.53 -7.23 -14.31
C GLY A 191 29.53 -7.61 -13.22
N MET A 192 29.62 -8.83 -12.68
CA MET A 192 28.73 -9.28 -11.60
C MET A 192 28.97 -8.49 -10.31
N ARG A 193 30.22 -8.13 -9.99
CA ARG A 193 30.56 -7.29 -8.84
C ARG A 193 29.90 -5.90 -8.90
N VAL A 194 29.85 -5.29 -10.08
CA VAL A 194 29.15 -4.00 -10.27
C VAL A 194 27.65 -4.15 -10.02
N ILE A 195 27.03 -5.20 -10.56
CA ILE A 195 25.60 -5.48 -10.37
C ILE A 195 25.30 -5.70 -8.88
N LEU A 196 26.05 -6.57 -8.21
CA LEU A 196 25.86 -6.85 -6.78
C LEU A 196 26.02 -5.59 -5.92
N SER A 197 27.00 -4.71 -6.24
CA SER A 197 27.19 -3.45 -5.50
C SER A 197 25.96 -2.54 -5.63
N ARG A 198 25.35 -2.51 -6.82
CA ARG A 198 24.13 -1.74 -7.10
C ARG A 198 22.87 -2.33 -6.43
N LEU A 199 22.87 -3.63 -6.13
CA LEU A 199 21.76 -4.31 -5.45
C LEU A 199 21.85 -4.24 -3.92
N VAL A 200 22.95 -3.74 -3.35
CA VAL A 200 23.13 -3.63 -1.90
C VAL A 200 22.00 -2.82 -1.23
N PRO A 201 21.58 -1.65 -1.73
CA PRO A 201 20.47 -0.90 -1.13
C PRO A 201 19.19 -1.72 -1.04
N PHE A 202 18.86 -2.48 -2.08
CA PHE A 202 17.71 -3.38 -2.10
C PHE A 202 17.83 -4.47 -1.03
N ALA A 203 18.96 -5.19 -0.97
CA ALA A 203 19.16 -6.26 -0.01
C ALA A 203 19.03 -5.77 1.44
N ALA A 204 19.62 -4.62 1.74
CA ALA A 204 19.53 -4.01 3.07
C ALA A 204 18.09 -3.60 3.43
N VAL A 205 17.38 -2.92 2.53
CA VAL A 205 16.00 -2.46 2.77
C VAL A 205 15.02 -3.63 2.86
N ALA A 206 15.16 -4.63 2.00
CA ALA A 206 14.34 -5.83 2.02
C ALA A 206 14.49 -6.58 3.35
N ALA A 207 15.73 -6.86 3.77
CA ALA A 207 16.00 -7.57 5.02
C ALA A 207 15.51 -6.78 6.25
N ALA A 208 15.81 -5.49 6.34
CA ALA A 208 15.36 -4.63 7.43
C ALA A 208 13.82 -4.48 7.44
N GLY A 209 13.21 -4.35 6.26
CA GLY A 209 11.77 -4.25 6.09
C GLY A 209 11.03 -5.52 6.53
N THR A 210 11.57 -6.69 6.19
CA THR A 210 11.07 -7.99 6.66
C THR A 210 11.21 -8.11 8.17
N LEU A 211 12.42 -7.88 8.71
CA LEU A 211 12.65 -7.93 10.16
C LEU A 211 11.68 -7.01 10.93
N ASN A 212 11.48 -5.79 10.44
CA ASN A 212 10.56 -4.84 11.05
C ASN A 212 9.12 -5.39 11.13
N VAL A 213 8.61 -6.06 10.08
CA VAL A 213 7.27 -6.67 10.11
C VAL A 213 7.20 -7.78 11.14
N PHE A 214 8.18 -8.67 11.16
CA PHE A 214 8.22 -9.79 12.12
C PHE A 214 8.32 -9.31 13.57
N LEU A 215 9.08 -8.25 13.84
CA LEU A 215 9.20 -7.68 15.19
C LEU A 215 7.94 -6.93 15.62
N MET A 216 7.37 -6.10 14.74
CA MET A 216 6.16 -5.34 15.04
C MET A 216 4.93 -6.22 15.26
N ARG A 217 4.84 -7.32 14.50
CA ARG A 217 3.68 -8.22 14.49
C ARG A 217 3.96 -9.56 15.16
N GLY A 218 5.04 -9.65 15.96
CA GLY A 218 5.43 -10.90 16.62
C GLY A 218 4.33 -11.51 17.48
N LYS A 219 3.49 -10.69 18.12
CA LYS A 219 2.32 -11.16 18.89
C LYS A 219 1.30 -11.91 18.06
N GLU A 220 1.14 -11.57 16.79
CA GLU A 220 0.21 -12.31 15.91
C GLU A 220 0.75 -13.70 15.57
N ILE A 221 2.06 -13.94 15.70
CA ILE A 221 2.66 -15.28 15.60
C ILE A 221 2.41 -16.06 16.88
N SER A 222 2.60 -15.45 18.05
CA SER A 222 2.51 -16.13 19.34
C SER A 222 1.07 -16.29 19.85
N GLU A 223 0.21 -15.30 19.66
CA GLU A 223 -1.18 -15.29 20.14
C GLU A 223 -2.20 -15.65 19.05
N GLY A 224 -1.81 -15.49 17.77
CA GLY A 224 -2.67 -15.70 16.62
C GLY A 224 -3.59 -14.52 16.29
N ILE A 225 -4.19 -14.57 15.11
CA ILE A 225 -5.16 -13.59 14.61
C ILE A 225 -6.55 -14.20 14.52
N ASP A 226 -7.59 -13.37 14.67
CA ASP A 226 -8.97 -13.81 14.54
C ASP A 226 -9.26 -14.37 13.13
N VAL A 227 -9.83 -15.57 13.10
CA VAL A 227 -10.37 -16.22 11.91
C VAL A 227 -11.90 -16.21 11.98
N TYR A 228 -12.51 -15.93 10.84
CA TYR A 228 -13.94 -15.70 10.69
C TYR A 228 -14.55 -16.77 9.79
N ASP A 229 -15.76 -17.20 10.11
CA ASP A 229 -16.58 -18.03 9.23
C ASP A 229 -17.22 -17.22 8.10
N HIS A 230 -18.01 -17.89 7.27
CA HIS A 230 -18.76 -17.25 6.17
C HIS A 230 -19.86 -16.29 6.65
N GLU A 231 -20.26 -16.37 7.91
CA GLU A 231 -21.25 -15.49 8.55
C GLU A 231 -20.60 -14.25 9.17
N GLY A 232 -19.26 -14.15 9.11
CA GLY A 232 -18.50 -13.05 9.68
C GLY A 232 -18.31 -13.13 11.19
N LYS A 233 -18.58 -14.29 11.80
CA LYS A 233 -18.38 -14.53 13.22
C LYS A 233 -16.95 -15.02 13.47
N SER A 234 -16.28 -14.43 14.47
CA SER A 234 -14.96 -14.93 14.90
C SER A 234 -15.12 -16.31 15.54
N VAL A 235 -14.42 -17.30 14.99
CA VAL A 235 -14.42 -18.68 15.49
C VAL A 235 -13.20 -18.99 16.36
N GLY A 236 -12.33 -18.00 16.58
CA GLY A 236 -11.15 -18.09 17.42
C GLY A 236 -9.91 -17.45 16.77
N LYS A 237 -8.77 -17.53 17.47
CA LYS A 237 -7.49 -17.01 16.99
C LYS A 237 -6.61 -18.12 16.43
N SER A 238 -5.96 -17.92 15.28
CA SER A 238 -5.02 -18.86 14.65
C SER A 238 -3.62 -18.27 14.53
N GLN A 239 -2.61 -18.98 15.05
CA GLN A 239 -1.19 -18.66 14.93
C GLN A 239 -0.69 -18.93 13.50
N LYS A 240 -1.16 -20.01 12.87
CA LYS A 240 -0.82 -20.33 11.47
C LYS A 240 -1.34 -19.26 10.51
N ALA A 241 -2.56 -18.76 10.74
CA ALA A 241 -3.10 -17.63 9.98
C ALA A 241 -2.28 -16.36 10.20
N GLY A 242 -1.88 -16.08 11.47
CA GLY A 242 -1.02 -14.94 11.82
C GLY A 242 0.34 -14.99 11.11
N LEU A 243 1.01 -16.14 11.14
CA LEU A 243 2.29 -16.34 10.44
C LEU A 243 2.15 -16.17 8.93
N SER A 244 1.07 -16.70 8.33
CA SER A 244 0.77 -16.52 6.91
C SER A 244 0.55 -15.04 6.57
N ALA A 245 -0.23 -14.32 7.37
CA ALA A 245 -0.48 -12.89 7.19
C ALA A 245 0.82 -12.07 7.21
N ILE A 246 1.67 -12.28 8.22
CA ILE A 246 2.96 -11.61 8.37
C ILE A 246 3.89 -11.92 7.20
N THR A 247 3.94 -13.19 6.76
CA THR A 247 4.77 -13.62 5.64
C THR A 247 4.33 -12.94 4.34
N GLN A 248 3.02 -12.87 4.08
CA GLN A 248 2.49 -12.16 2.92
C GLN A 248 2.83 -10.67 2.96
N VAL A 249 2.74 -10.02 4.12
CA VAL A 249 3.13 -8.61 4.28
C VAL A 249 4.63 -8.41 4.08
N ALA A 250 5.46 -9.30 4.60
CA ALA A 250 6.90 -9.28 4.36
C ALA A 250 7.23 -9.43 2.86
N ILE A 251 6.57 -10.36 2.16
CA ILE A 251 6.71 -10.54 0.70
C ILE A 251 6.26 -9.27 -0.02
N SER A 252 5.11 -8.69 0.32
CA SER A 252 4.65 -7.42 -0.26
C SER A 252 5.70 -6.31 -0.12
N ARG A 253 6.37 -6.18 1.03
CA ARG A 253 7.45 -5.19 1.21
C ARG A 253 8.63 -5.44 0.29
N VAL A 254 9.02 -6.71 0.10
CA VAL A 254 10.09 -7.08 -0.83
C VAL A 254 9.67 -6.76 -2.27
N LEU A 255 8.45 -7.15 -2.67
CA LEU A 255 7.91 -6.92 -4.00
C LEU A 255 7.77 -5.43 -4.33
N THR A 256 7.39 -4.59 -3.36
CA THR A 256 7.34 -3.14 -3.55
C THR A 256 8.73 -2.56 -3.78
N ASN A 257 9.71 -2.93 -2.94
CA ASN A 257 11.06 -2.35 -2.99
C ASN A 257 11.91 -2.88 -4.16
N PHE A 258 11.63 -4.10 -4.63
CA PHE A 258 12.41 -4.75 -5.68
C PHE A 258 12.51 -3.90 -6.96
N PRO A 259 11.43 -3.54 -7.66
CA PRO A 259 11.53 -2.75 -8.88
C PRO A 259 12.10 -1.35 -8.62
N ILE A 260 11.77 -0.72 -7.50
CA ILE A 260 12.23 0.63 -7.15
C ILE A 260 13.75 0.68 -6.97
N LEU A 261 14.36 -0.35 -6.38
CA LEU A 261 15.79 -0.35 -6.04
C LEU A 261 16.65 -1.19 -6.99
N THR A 262 16.06 -1.95 -7.91
CA THR A 262 16.81 -2.81 -8.87
C THR A 262 16.70 -2.34 -10.32
N ILE A 263 15.54 -1.85 -10.77
CA ILE A 263 15.36 -1.43 -12.16
C ILE A 263 16.18 -0.17 -12.48
N PRO A 264 16.14 0.92 -11.67
CA PRO A 264 16.90 2.12 -12.03
C PRO A 264 18.40 1.85 -12.18
N PRO A 265 19.09 1.14 -11.25
CA PRO A 265 20.51 0.84 -11.43
C PRO A 265 20.84 0.01 -12.68
N LEU A 266 19.92 -0.87 -13.11
CA LEU A 266 20.08 -1.65 -14.35
C LEU A 266 19.87 -0.79 -15.59
N VAL A 267 18.86 0.08 -15.60
CA VAL A 267 18.61 1.02 -16.70
C VAL A 267 19.79 1.98 -16.84
N LEU A 268 20.29 2.52 -15.72
CA LEU A 268 21.48 3.36 -15.71
C LEU A 268 22.73 2.62 -16.22
N ALA A 269 22.89 1.32 -15.88
CA ALA A 269 23.99 0.50 -16.40
C ALA A 269 23.95 0.33 -17.92
N GLN A 270 22.75 0.24 -18.52
CA GLN A 270 22.62 0.18 -19.98
C GLN A 270 22.81 1.55 -20.61
N TRP A 271 22.31 2.62 -19.98
CA TRP A 271 22.52 4.00 -20.45
C TRP A 271 24.01 4.35 -20.53
N GLU A 272 24.80 4.00 -19.52
CA GLU A 272 26.26 4.24 -19.48
C GLU A 272 27.02 3.62 -20.66
N LYS A 273 26.48 2.59 -21.32
CA LYS A 273 27.08 1.97 -22.52
C LYS A 273 26.79 2.71 -23.81
N THR A 274 25.88 3.69 -23.79
CA THR A 274 25.45 4.44 -24.98
C THR A 274 26.33 5.68 -25.20
N THR A 275 26.45 6.11 -26.45
CA THR A 275 27.16 7.35 -26.82
C THR A 275 26.48 8.60 -26.23
N TRP A 276 25.16 8.57 -26.02
CA TRP A 276 24.42 9.65 -25.36
C TRP A 276 24.86 9.90 -23.92
N SER A 277 25.34 8.89 -23.20
CA SER A 277 25.88 9.10 -21.85
C SER A 277 27.11 9.99 -21.83
N GLN A 278 27.93 9.94 -22.89
CA GLN A 278 29.12 10.78 -23.02
C GLN A 278 28.75 12.20 -23.47
N GLN A 279 27.74 12.32 -24.34
CA GLN A 279 27.27 13.60 -24.86
C GLN A 279 26.45 14.41 -23.83
N TYR A 280 25.66 13.74 -22.99
CA TYR A 280 24.77 14.36 -22.00
C TYR A 280 24.93 13.74 -20.61
N PRO A 281 26.08 13.94 -19.93
CA PRO A 281 26.34 13.34 -18.62
C PRO A 281 25.35 13.78 -17.53
N ARG A 282 24.79 15.00 -17.65
CA ARG A 282 23.78 15.51 -16.71
C ARG A 282 22.39 14.90 -16.89
N ALA A 283 22.11 14.25 -18.01
CA ALA A 283 20.80 13.60 -18.27
C ALA A 283 20.57 12.37 -17.38
N ILE A 284 21.62 11.85 -16.73
CA ILE A 284 21.52 10.70 -15.83
C ILE A 284 20.59 10.97 -14.63
N VAL A 285 20.58 12.20 -14.11
CA VAL A 285 19.75 12.59 -12.96
C VAL A 285 18.26 12.61 -13.32
N PRO A 286 17.80 13.34 -14.36
CA PRO A 286 16.40 13.31 -14.77
C PRO A 286 15.97 11.92 -15.26
N LEU A 287 16.85 11.14 -15.91
CA LEU A 287 16.55 9.75 -16.27
C LEU A 287 16.31 8.89 -15.02
N ASN A 288 17.20 8.97 -14.03
CA ASN A 288 17.05 8.22 -12.78
C ASN A 288 15.76 8.61 -12.04
N LEU A 289 15.48 9.91 -11.93
CA LEU A 289 14.24 10.43 -11.35
C LEU A 289 13.01 9.88 -12.07
N ALA A 290 13.00 9.90 -13.40
CA ALA A 290 11.89 9.40 -14.21
C ALA A 290 11.67 7.90 -14.02
N VAL A 291 12.73 7.09 -14.04
CA VAL A 291 12.65 5.64 -13.88
C VAL A 291 12.19 5.27 -12.47
N ILE A 292 12.73 5.91 -11.42
CA ILE A 292 12.30 5.70 -10.04
C ILE A 292 10.83 6.09 -9.86
N THR A 293 10.43 7.24 -10.40
CA THR A 293 9.03 7.70 -10.33
C THR A 293 8.09 6.72 -11.02
N LEU A 294 8.44 6.24 -12.21
CA LEU A 294 7.65 5.24 -12.93
C LEU A 294 7.54 3.93 -12.15
N CYS A 295 8.65 3.46 -11.57
CA CYS A 295 8.65 2.27 -10.72
C CYS A 295 7.77 2.47 -9.49
N LEU A 296 7.85 3.61 -8.80
CA LEU A 296 7.01 3.91 -7.64
C LEU A 296 5.52 3.96 -8.00
N MET A 297 5.16 4.63 -9.10
CA MET A 297 3.76 4.76 -9.52
C MET A 297 3.13 3.44 -9.98
N THR A 298 3.94 2.51 -10.48
CA THR A 298 3.44 1.22 -11.01
C THR A 298 3.61 0.08 -10.01
N ALA A 299 4.79 -0.10 -9.45
CA ALA A 299 5.11 -1.23 -8.59
C ALA A 299 4.36 -1.20 -7.27
N LEU A 300 4.17 -0.03 -6.67
CA LEU A 300 3.51 0.09 -5.37
C LEU A 300 2.05 -0.41 -5.43
N PRO A 301 1.18 0.09 -6.36
CA PRO A 301 -0.16 -0.46 -6.50
C PRO A 301 -0.18 -1.96 -6.84
N LEU A 302 0.74 -2.42 -7.69
CA LEU A 302 0.80 -3.83 -8.11
C LEU A 302 1.21 -4.76 -6.95
N ALA A 303 2.24 -4.39 -6.18
CA ALA A 303 2.78 -5.20 -5.10
C ALA A 303 1.84 -5.26 -3.87
N ILE A 304 1.16 -4.16 -3.55
CA ILE A 304 0.17 -4.18 -2.46
C ILE A 304 -1.09 -4.96 -2.89
N ALA A 305 -1.50 -4.84 -4.15
CA ALA A 305 -2.64 -5.59 -4.68
C ALA A 305 -2.39 -7.10 -4.80
N ALA A 306 -1.13 -7.56 -4.75
CA ALA A 306 -0.78 -8.97 -4.89
C ALA A 306 -1.52 -9.87 -3.88
N PHE A 307 -1.69 -9.40 -2.64
CA PHE A 307 -2.40 -10.15 -1.60
C PHE A 307 -3.63 -9.38 -1.11
N PRO A 308 -4.82 -9.99 -1.11
CA PRO A 308 -6.03 -9.34 -0.62
C PRO A 308 -5.93 -8.99 0.87
N GLN A 309 -6.71 -8.02 1.32
CA GLN A 309 -6.77 -7.64 2.74
C GLN A 309 -7.42 -8.74 3.59
N TYR A 310 -8.43 -9.42 3.04
CA TYR A 310 -9.03 -10.61 3.63
C TYR A 310 -8.63 -11.83 2.79
N ALA A 311 -8.05 -12.83 3.44
CA ALA A 311 -7.60 -14.05 2.79
C ALA A 311 -8.40 -15.25 3.29
N ASN A 312 -8.80 -16.10 2.36
CA ASN A 312 -9.42 -17.39 2.67
C ASN A 312 -8.33 -18.43 2.91
N VAL A 313 -8.50 -19.23 3.95
CA VAL A 313 -7.59 -20.31 4.31
C VAL A 313 -8.39 -21.58 4.55
N SER A 314 -7.89 -22.70 4.04
CA SER A 314 -8.50 -23.99 4.32
C SER A 314 -8.29 -24.34 5.78
N VAL A 315 -9.35 -24.82 6.42
CA VAL A 315 -9.31 -25.23 7.81
C VAL A 315 -8.24 -26.30 8.07
N LYS A 316 -8.00 -27.20 7.10
CA LYS A 316 -6.99 -28.28 7.20
C LYS A 316 -5.55 -27.77 7.30
N THR A 317 -5.26 -26.57 6.79
CA THR A 317 -3.91 -25.98 6.90
C THR A 317 -3.71 -25.26 8.23
N LEU A 318 -4.79 -24.97 8.96
CA LEU A 318 -4.77 -24.36 10.29
C LEU A 318 -4.51 -25.41 11.40
N GLU A 319 -4.65 -24.99 12.65
CA GLU A 319 -4.56 -25.85 13.84
C GLU A 319 -5.73 -26.83 13.92
N GLU A 320 -5.50 -28.02 14.49
CA GLU A 320 -6.49 -29.11 14.57
C GLU A 320 -7.82 -28.70 15.21
N ARG A 321 -7.80 -27.74 16.14
CA ARG A 321 -9.00 -27.18 16.78
C ARG A 321 -10.01 -26.56 15.81
N PHE A 322 -9.61 -26.25 14.59
CA PHE A 322 -10.49 -25.68 13.58
C PHE A 322 -11.12 -26.74 12.67
N TRP A 323 -10.57 -27.96 12.59
CA TRP A 323 -10.87 -28.97 11.55
C TRP A 323 -12.33 -29.45 11.52
N ASP A 324 -12.96 -29.53 12.68
CA ASP A 324 -14.33 -30.05 12.82
C ASP A 324 -15.35 -28.95 13.15
N LEU A 325 -15.04 -27.69 12.85
CA LEU A 325 -15.99 -26.61 13.05
C LEU A 325 -17.22 -26.77 12.14
N LYS A 326 -18.39 -26.50 12.72
CA LYS A 326 -19.67 -26.50 12.03
C LYS A 326 -20.29 -25.11 12.03
N ASP A 327 -20.93 -24.74 10.93
CA ASP A 327 -21.64 -23.48 10.81
C ASP A 327 -22.98 -23.49 11.58
N SER A 328 -23.73 -22.39 11.53
CA SER A 328 -25.04 -22.29 12.18
C SER A 328 -26.09 -23.28 11.63
N LYS A 329 -25.82 -23.88 10.46
CA LYS A 329 -26.66 -24.86 9.77
C LYS A 329 -26.21 -26.30 10.02
N GLY A 330 -25.11 -26.50 10.76
CA GLY A 330 -24.55 -27.80 11.08
C GLY A 330 -23.63 -28.39 10.01
N GLU A 331 -23.33 -27.64 8.95
CA GLU A 331 -22.43 -28.03 7.87
C GLU A 331 -20.97 -27.79 8.27
N HIS A 332 -20.06 -28.62 7.79
CA HIS A 332 -18.64 -28.48 8.09
C HIS A 332 -18.05 -27.24 7.41
N ILE A 333 -17.33 -26.43 8.17
CA ILE A 333 -16.63 -25.26 7.66
C ILE A 333 -15.33 -25.71 7.00
N GLU A 334 -15.23 -25.59 5.68
CA GLU A 334 -14.02 -25.98 4.94
C GLU A 334 -13.00 -24.84 4.83
N THR A 335 -13.47 -23.58 4.88
CA THR A 335 -12.64 -22.39 4.73
C THR A 335 -12.99 -21.33 5.76
N LEU A 336 -11.95 -20.68 6.29
CA LEU A 336 -12.05 -19.53 7.17
C LEU A 336 -11.42 -18.31 6.51
N THR A 337 -11.84 -17.13 6.92
CA THR A 337 -11.31 -15.85 6.44
C THR A 337 -10.52 -15.17 7.54
N TYR A 338 -9.38 -14.56 7.24
CA TYR A 338 -8.67 -13.71 8.20
C TYR A 338 -8.29 -12.37 7.58
N ASN A 339 -8.15 -11.33 8.41
CA ASN A 339 -7.66 -10.04 7.98
C ASN A 339 -6.12 -10.02 8.05
N LYS A 340 -5.48 -9.83 6.89
CA LYS A 340 -4.02 -9.75 6.76
C LYS A 340 -3.46 -8.48 7.42
N GLY A 341 -4.24 -7.41 7.52
CA GLY A 341 -3.73 -6.06 7.76
C GLY A 341 -3.01 -5.49 6.53
N LEU A 342 -2.73 -4.18 6.56
CA LEU A 342 -1.99 -3.47 5.52
C LEU A 342 -0.48 -3.66 5.64
#